data_AF-A0A7K1ZPS4-F1
#
_entry.id   AF-A0A7K1ZPS4-F1
#
_cell.length_a   1.000
_cell.length_b   1.000
_cell.length_c   1.000
_cell.angle_alpha   90.00
_cell.angle_beta   90.00
_cell.angle_gamma   90.00
#
_symmetry.space_group_name_H-M   'P 1'
#
loop_
_entity.id
_entity.type
_entity.pdbx_description
1 polymer ?
#
loop_
_entity_poly.entity_id
_entity_poly.type
_entity_poly.pdbx_seq_one_letter_code
_entity_poly.pdbx_strand_id
1 'polypeptide(L)'
;MDLAIADLDSDGLADLAVANHETDYVTLLFGNTGGSFERRDHSRFRVNVSPHPHAVDLRDIDSDGHVDLLVDDRSSEAIRLFRGLGDGAFSGPTLIDVGGDPYRGMSLADVTNDGLADLITPNPDHVAVLVADGDGGFRPGATLEARFGPLSAVSADLNGDGRPDVAAASGEGQGSLATWHGLADGSFRAAAVYSIASGPTKSAVADLTGDGIAEVLVACYAGGEVAVLIGGDSPLLQRIEIEGSPYGLATGDFDGDGRMDFAMANDAANYVSVFLTR
;
A
#
# COMPACT_ATOMS: atom_id res chain seq x y z
N MET A 1 6.69 0.03 10.65
CA MET A 1 5.67 0.98 11.11
C MET A 1 5.02 1.52 9.86
N ASP A 2 3.70 1.52 9.85
CA ASP A 2 2.89 2.02 8.75
C ASP A 2 1.81 2.92 9.34
N LEU A 3 1.26 3.80 8.51
CA LEU A 3 0.14 4.65 8.91
C LEU A 3 -0.85 4.79 7.75
N ALA A 4 -2.12 4.98 8.11
CA ALA A 4 -3.20 5.26 7.19
C ALA A 4 -4.00 6.46 7.70
N ILE A 5 -4.64 7.17 6.77
CA ILE A 5 -5.39 8.40 7.04
C ILE A 5 -6.81 8.23 6.49
N ALA A 6 -7.80 8.51 7.31
CA ALA A 6 -9.21 8.60 6.91
C ALA A 6 -10.01 9.32 8.00
N ASP A 7 -11.28 9.65 7.73
CA ASP A 7 -12.21 10.17 8.74
C ASP A 7 -12.87 8.97 9.46
N LEU A 8 -12.39 8.62 10.65
CA LEU A 8 -12.79 7.40 11.37
C LEU A 8 -14.10 7.59 12.13
N ASP A 9 -14.45 8.82 12.48
CA ASP A 9 -15.62 9.17 13.29
C ASP A 9 -16.65 10.05 12.58
N SER A 10 -16.51 10.19 11.25
CA SER A 10 -17.43 10.88 10.35
C SER A 10 -17.62 12.37 10.71
N ASP A 11 -16.61 13.01 11.28
CA ASP A 11 -16.65 14.43 11.67
C ASP A 11 -16.17 15.38 10.57
N GLY A 12 -15.70 14.82 9.45
CA GLY A 12 -15.16 15.53 8.29
C GLY A 12 -13.69 15.92 8.42
N LEU A 13 -12.99 15.46 9.46
CA LEU A 13 -11.57 15.70 9.68
C LEU A 13 -10.78 14.42 9.44
N ALA A 14 -9.51 14.60 9.06
CA ALA A 14 -8.61 13.47 8.90
C ALA A 14 -8.14 12.95 10.27
N ASP A 15 -8.25 11.64 10.46
CA ASP A 15 -7.69 10.88 11.58
C ASP A 15 -6.54 9.99 11.11
N LEU A 16 -5.85 9.37 12.06
CA LEU A 16 -4.72 8.47 11.80
C LEU A 16 -4.92 7.11 12.44
N ALA A 17 -4.63 6.05 11.69
CA ALA A 17 -4.30 4.73 12.24
C ALA A 17 -2.81 4.46 12.08
N VAL A 18 -2.16 3.97 13.14
CA VAL A 18 -0.71 3.72 13.14
C VAL A 18 -0.41 2.30 13.62
N ALA A 19 0.24 1.50 12.78
CA ALA A 19 0.71 0.16 13.12
C ALA A 19 1.95 0.22 14.01
N ASN A 20 1.82 -0.17 15.28
CA ASN A 20 2.93 -0.13 16.24
C ASN A 20 3.68 -1.48 16.24
N HIS A 21 4.89 -1.45 15.68
CA HIS A 21 5.82 -2.59 15.69
C HIS A 21 6.15 -3.02 17.14
N GLU A 22 6.33 -4.33 17.38
CA GLU A 22 6.54 -4.94 18.70
C GLU A 22 5.39 -4.75 19.73
N THR A 23 4.16 -4.52 19.27
CA THR A 23 2.99 -4.43 20.15
C THR A 23 1.82 -5.26 19.63
N ASP A 24 0.74 -5.36 20.39
CA ASP A 24 -0.50 -6.03 19.97
C ASP A 24 -1.62 -5.07 19.56
N TYR A 25 -1.30 -3.79 19.27
CA TYR A 25 -2.29 -2.74 19.04
C TYR A 25 -1.93 -1.76 17.92
N VAL A 26 -2.96 -1.19 17.32
CA VAL A 26 -2.89 -0.02 16.43
C VAL A 26 -3.21 1.23 17.27
N THR A 27 -2.50 2.33 17.01
CA THR A 27 -2.82 3.63 17.63
C THR A 27 -3.77 4.38 16.71
N LEU A 28 -4.95 4.74 17.22
CA LEU A 28 -5.90 5.64 16.55
C LEU A 28 -5.73 7.05 17.12
N LEU A 29 -5.57 8.06 16.28
CA LEU A 29 -5.47 9.46 16.69
C LEU A 29 -6.48 10.28 15.91
N PHE A 30 -7.25 11.10 16.63
CA PHE A 30 -8.38 11.82 16.04
C PHE A 30 -8.00 13.26 15.73
N GLY A 31 -8.29 13.71 14.52
CA GLY A 31 -8.10 15.06 14.05
C GLY A 31 -8.94 16.06 14.84
N ASN A 32 -8.52 17.32 14.81
CA ASN A 32 -9.34 18.41 15.30
C ASN A 32 -9.20 19.64 14.40
N THR A 33 -10.14 20.57 14.54
CA THR A 33 -10.18 21.81 13.73
C THR A 33 -8.95 22.71 13.90
N GLY A 34 -8.09 22.42 14.88
CA GLY A 34 -6.81 23.10 15.07
C GLY A 34 -5.67 22.53 14.23
N GLY A 35 -5.91 21.48 13.44
CA GLY A 35 -4.89 20.79 12.63
C GLY A 35 -3.96 19.90 13.45
N SER A 36 -4.40 19.44 14.62
CA SER A 36 -3.65 18.54 15.49
C SER A 36 -4.41 17.23 15.72
N PHE A 37 -3.72 16.22 16.24
CA PHE A 37 -4.31 14.92 16.55
C PHE A 37 -4.34 14.68 18.06
N GLU A 38 -5.42 14.11 18.55
CA GLU A 38 -5.61 13.80 19.97
C GLU A 38 -5.87 12.30 20.22
N ARG A 39 -5.62 11.89 21.47
CA ARG A 39 -5.92 10.54 21.94
C ARG A 39 -7.25 10.53 22.69
N ARG A 40 -8.05 9.50 22.44
CA ARG A 40 -9.28 9.15 23.16
C ARG A 40 -9.09 7.84 23.92
N ASP A 41 -10.08 7.44 24.70
CA ASP A 41 -10.02 6.22 25.53
C ASP A 41 -9.77 4.94 24.72
N HIS A 42 -10.26 4.88 23.47
CA HIS A 42 -10.08 3.76 22.55
C HIS A 42 -8.91 3.96 21.55
N SER A 43 -8.08 5.00 21.71
CA SER A 43 -6.92 5.23 20.84
C SER A 43 -5.91 4.09 20.84
N ARG A 44 -5.87 3.28 21.91
CA ARG A 44 -5.13 2.02 21.89
C ARG A 44 -6.07 0.90 21.45
N PHE A 45 -6.20 0.70 20.15
CA PHE A 45 -7.06 -0.34 19.59
C PHE A 45 -6.32 -1.67 19.54
N ARG A 46 -6.66 -2.59 20.45
CA ARG A 46 -6.02 -3.91 20.53
C ARG A 46 -6.50 -4.80 19.39
N VAL A 47 -5.58 -5.11 18.48
CA VAL A 47 -5.81 -6.04 17.37
C VAL A 47 -5.46 -7.48 17.74
N ASN A 48 -4.79 -7.68 18.90
CA ASN A 48 -4.46 -8.97 19.51
C ASN A 48 -3.69 -9.88 18.55
N VAL A 49 -2.54 -9.39 18.10
CA VAL A 49 -1.67 -10.06 17.13
C VAL A 49 -0.28 -10.31 17.70
N SER A 50 0.43 -11.30 17.13
CA SER A 50 1.78 -11.66 17.55
C SER A 50 2.61 -12.10 16.32
N PRO A 51 3.74 -11.45 16.01
CA PRO A 51 4.51 -10.64 16.94
C PRO A 51 4.02 -9.19 17.04
N HIS A 52 3.45 -8.62 15.97
CA HIS A 52 2.99 -7.23 15.96
C HIS A 52 2.22 -6.88 14.68
N PRO A 53 1.35 -5.84 14.67
CA PRO A 53 0.78 -5.32 13.44
C PRO A 53 1.89 -4.69 12.60
N HIS A 54 1.90 -4.96 11.30
CA HIS A 54 2.94 -4.47 10.41
C HIS A 54 2.45 -3.33 9.50
N ALA A 55 1.29 -3.51 8.88
CA ALA A 55 0.66 -2.54 8.00
C ALA A 55 -0.82 -2.35 8.38
N VAL A 56 -1.34 -1.16 8.09
CA VAL A 56 -2.74 -0.80 8.25
C VAL A 56 -3.24 -0.12 6.98
N ASP A 57 -4.50 -0.33 6.66
CA ASP A 57 -5.21 0.43 5.63
C ASP A 57 -6.60 0.82 6.16
N LEU A 58 -7.13 1.94 5.67
CA LEU A 58 -8.39 2.53 6.10
C LEU A 58 -9.27 2.81 4.89
N ARG A 59 -10.39 2.09 4.78
CA ARG A 59 -11.33 2.25 3.65
C ARG A 59 -12.71 1.72 4.00
N ASP A 60 -13.75 2.31 3.41
CA ASP A 60 -15.10 1.73 3.44
C ASP A 60 -15.15 0.51 2.50
N ILE A 61 -15.13 -0.71 3.06
CA ILE A 61 -15.02 -1.96 2.28
C ILE A 61 -16.40 -2.54 1.96
N ASP A 62 -17.40 -2.37 2.83
CA ASP A 62 -18.78 -2.82 2.60
C ASP A 62 -19.72 -1.74 2.02
N SER A 63 -19.19 -0.55 1.73
CA SER A 63 -19.94 0.57 1.17
C SER A 63 -21.08 1.05 2.08
N ASP A 64 -20.92 0.92 3.40
CA ASP A 64 -21.91 1.36 4.38
C ASP A 64 -21.76 2.84 4.78
N GLY A 65 -20.70 3.50 4.30
CA GLY A 65 -20.37 4.89 4.58
C GLY A 65 -19.46 5.07 5.79
N HIS A 66 -18.99 3.99 6.42
CA HIS A 66 -18.06 4.01 7.54
C HIS A 66 -16.70 3.43 7.14
N VAL A 67 -15.64 3.99 7.70
CA VAL A 67 -14.28 3.54 7.40
C VAL A 67 -13.98 2.25 8.17
N ASP A 68 -13.60 1.20 7.45
CA ASP A 68 -13.07 -0.04 8.01
C ASP A 68 -11.55 0.01 8.19
N LEU A 69 -11.02 -0.86 9.05
CA LEU A 69 -9.60 -1.01 9.32
C LEU A 69 -9.12 -2.41 8.90
N LEU A 70 -8.17 -2.45 7.97
CA LEU A 70 -7.42 -3.65 7.62
C LEU A 70 -6.07 -3.66 8.36
N VAL A 71 -5.65 -4.83 8.85
CA VAL A 71 -4.39 -5.00 9.58
C VAL A 71 -3.67 -6.27 9.12
N ASP A 72 -2.44 -6.09 8.64
CA ASP A 72 -1.47 -7.18 8.43
C ASP A 72 -0.75 -7.48 9.75
N ASP A 73 -0.65 -8.76 10.10
CA ASP A 73 -0.14 -9.22 11.38
C ASP A 73 1.00 -10.25 11.36
N ARG A 74 1.52 -10.60 10.17
CA ARG A 74 2.60 -11.59 9.91
C ARG A 74 2.45 -12.99 10.53
N SER A 75 1.29 -13.31 11.11
CA SER A 75 1.17 -14.45 12.03
C SER A 75 0.11 -15.46 11.63
N SER A 76 -0.81 -15.01 10.81
CA SER A 76 -1.85 -15.81 10.19
C SER A 76 -1.74 -15.56 8.70
N GLU A 77 -2.05 -16.56 7.87
CA GLU A 77 -2.06 -16.42 6.41
C GLU A 77 -3.21 -15.49 5.94
N ALA A 78 -3.45 -14.41 6.67
CA ALA A 78 -4.66 -13.64 6.65
C ALA A 78 -4.43 -12.16 6.99
N ILE A 79 -5.26 -11.32 6.41
CA ILE A 79 -5.46 -9.93 6.82
C ILE A 79 -6.64 -9.88 7.79
N ARG A 80 -6.53 -9.07 8.84
CA ARG A 80 -7.62 -8.82 9.78
C ARG A 80 -8.43 -7.62 9.31
N LEU A 81 -9.73 -7.82 9.14
CA LEU A 81 -10.68 -6.78 8.82
C LEU A 81 -11.53 -6.45 10.06
N PHE A 82 -11.50 -5.19 10.45
CA PHE A 82 -12.33 -4.63 11.51
C PHE A 82 -13.33 -3.64 10.91
N ARG A 83 -14.62 -3.86 11.15
CA ARG A 83 -15.69 -3.02 10.61
C ARG A 83 -15.83 -1.72 11.37
N GLY A 84 -15.87 -0.60 10.67
CA GLY A 84 -16.14 0.72 11.23
C GLY A 84 -17.56 0.79 11.81
N LEU A 85 -17.72 1.50 12.91
CA LEU A 85 -19.04 1.80 13.49
C LEU A 85 -19.45 3.27 13.31
N GLY A 86 -18.61 4.05 12.62
CA GLY A 86 -18.86 5.46 12.30
C GLY A 86 -18.56 6.45 13.43
N ASP A 87 -18.13 5.99 14.61
CA ASP A 87 -17.81 6.83 15.77
C ASP A 87 -16.36 6.67 16.25
N GLY A 88 -15.48 6.16 15.37
CA GLY A 88 -14.10 5.80 15.68
C GLY A 88 -13.94 4.43 16.36
N ALA A 89 -15.03 3.72 16.67
CA ALA A 89 -14.98 2.34 17.14
C ALA A 89 -15.06 1.33 15.99
N PHE A 90 -14.60 0.11 16.26
CA PHE A 90 -14.59 -0.98 15.30
C PHE A 90 -15.12 -2.29 15.90
N SER A 91 -15.66 -3.17 15.04
CA SER A 91 -16.08 -4.54 15.38
C SER A 91 -15.30 -5.60 14.59
N GLY A 92 -15.27 -6.85 15.07
CA GLY A 92 -14.49 -7.95 14.45
C GLY A 92 -13.36 -8.49 15.35
N PRO A 93 -12.29 -9.08 14.79
CA PRO A 93 -11.95 -9.12 13.36
C PRO A 93 -12.64 -10.26 12.59
N THR A 94 -12.90 -10.01 11.31
CA THR A 94 -13.00 -11.07 10.29
C THR A 94 -11.60 -11.36 9.75
N LEU A 95 -11.25 -12.64 9.56
CA LEU A 95 -9.99 -13.03 8.95
C LEU A 95 -10.18 -13.27 7.46
N ILE A 96 -9.40 -12.58 6.63
CA ILE A 96 -9.37 -12.72 5.18
C ILE A 96 -8.18 -13.60 4.83
N ASP A 97 -8.42 -14.84 4.41
CA ASP A 97 -7.35 -15.76 3.96
C ASP A 97 -6.73 -15.25 2.66
N VAL A 98 -5.45 -14.88 2.71
CA VAL A 98 -4.68 -14.37 1.57
C VAL A 98 -3.71 -15.40 0.99
N GLY A 99 -3.78 -16.66 1.42
CA GLY A 99 -3.03 -17.78 0.86
C GLY A 99 -1.53 -17.75 1.11
N GLY A 100 -1.06 -16.97 2.09
CA GLY A 100 0.35 -16.85 2.46
C GLY A 100 0.58 -15.88 3.61
N ASP A 101 1.84 -15.69 4.02
CA ASP A 101 2.26 -14.70 5.04
C ASP A 101 2.63 -13.38 4.35
N PRO A 102 1.71 -12.41 4.25
CA PRO A 102 1.98 -11.18 3.52
C PRO A 102 3.11 -10.40 4.20
N TYR A 103 4.17 -10.10 3.45
CA TYR A 103 5.31 -9.38 4.00
C TYR A 103 5.15 -7.88 3.74
N ARG A 104 4.72 -7.14 4.78
CA ARG A 104 4.83 -5.67 4.89
C ARG A 104 3.97 -4.82 3.96
N GLY A 105 2.78 -5.28 3.61
CA GLY A 105 1.83 -4.40 2.96
C GLY A 105 0.61 -5.08 2.40
N MET A 106 -0.29 -4.22 1.96
CA MET A 106 -1.44 -4.53 1.12
C MET A 106 -1.70 -3.32 0.25
N SER A 107 -2.42 -3.52 -0.85
CA SER A 107 -2.94 -2.45 -1.69
C SER A 107 -4.39 -2.75 -2.00
N LEU A 108 -5.22 -1.69 -2.04
CA LEU A 108 -6.63 -1.77 -2.41
C LEU A 108 -6.86 -1.00 -3.71
N ALA A 109 -7.32 -1.70 -4.75
CA ALA A 109 -7.61 -1.12 -6.06
C ALA A 109 -8.70 -1.92 -6.79
N ASP A 110 -9.51 -1.26 -7.60
CA ASP A 110 -10.53 -1.93 -8.43
C ASP A 110 -9.89 -2.59 -9.66
N VAL A 111 -9.25 -3.75 -9.46
CA VAL A 111 -8.50 -4.41 -10.52
C VAL A 111 -9.36 -5.29 -11.42
N THR A 112 -10.59 -5.56 -11.01
CA THR A 112 -11.60 -6.23 -11.84
C THR A 112 -12.50 -5.27 -12.61
N ASN A 113 -12.39 -3.97 -12.36
CA ASN A 113 -13.18 -2.89 -12.98
C ASN A 113 -14.68 -3.07 -12.75
N ASP A 114 -15.05 -3.53 -11.55
CA ASP A 114 -16.42 -3.73 -11.10
C ASP A 114 -16.93 -2.62 -10.14
N GLY A 115 -16.06 -1.65 -9.83
CA GLY A 115 -16.34 -0.53 -8.96
C GLY A 115 -16.02 -0.79 -7.48
N LEU A 116 -15.54 -1.98 -7.12
CA LEU A 116 -15.18 -2.35 -5.76
C LEU A 116 -13.66 -2.43 -5.61
N ALA A 117 -13.14 -2.08 -4.44
CA ALA A 117 -11.70 -2.16 -4.20
C ALA A 117 -11.31 -3.62 -3.86
N ASP A 118 -10.53 -4.24 -4.74
CA ASP A 118 -9.95 -5.56 -4.55
C ASP A 118 -8.67 -5.48 -3.71
N LEU A 119 -8.35 -6.56 -2.99
CA LEU A 119 -7.20 -6.65 -2.08
C LEU A 119 -6.01 -7.33 -2.77
N ILE A 120 -4.84 -6.70 -2.70
CA ILE A 120 -3.60 -7.17 -3.30
C ILE A 120 -2.55 -7.33 -2.20
N THR A 121 -2.01 -8.53 -2.02
CA THR A 121 -1.05 -8.82 -0.95
C THR A 121 0.21 -9.50 -1.45
N PRO A 122 1.41 -8.97 -1.15
CA PRO A 122 2.68 -9.64 -1.43
C PRO A 122 2.94 -10.77 -0.44
N ASN A 123 2.87 -12.02 -0.90
CA ASN A 123 3.14 -13.24 -0.14
C ASN A 123 4.56 -13.77 -0.41
N PRO A 124 5.07 -14.78 0.32
CA PRO A 124 6.48 -15.19 0.22
C PRO A 124 6.95 -15.67 -1.17
N ASP A 125 6.06 -16.12 -2.04
CA ASP A 125 6.38 -16.64 -3.37
C ASP A 125 5.49 -16.10 -4.50
N HIS A 126 4.49 -15.29 -4.18
CA HIS A 126 3.53 -14.74 -5.14
C HIS A 126 2.91 -13.43 -4.64
N VAL A 127 2.17 -12.74 -5.50
CA VAL A 127 1.20 -11.72 -5.09
C VAL A 127 -0.19 -12.31 -5.22
N ALA A 128 -0.97 -12.30 -4.14
CA ALA A 128 -2.37 -12.69 -4.18
C ALA A 128 -3.24 -11.48 -4.51
N VAL A 129 -4.23 -11.69 -5.38
CA VAL A 129 -5.32 -10.77 -5.65
C VAL A 129 -6.60 -11.43 -5.15
N LEU A 130 -7.30 -10.78 -4.24
CA LEU A 130 -8.59 -11.20 -3.75
C LEU A 130 -9.65 -10.19 -4.20
N VAL A 131 -10.71 -10.69 -4.81
CA VAL A 131 -11.76 -9.86 -5.40
C VAL A 131 -12.80 -9.54 -4.35
N ALA A 132 -13.22 -8.30 -4.24
CA ALA A 132 -14.31 -7.91 -3.36
C ALA A 132 -15.61 -8.62 -3.75
N ASP A 133 -16.43 -9.00 -2.77
CA ASP A 133 -17.73 -9.65 -3.03
C ASP A 133 -18.93 -8.70 -3.00
N GLY A 134 -18.70 -7.43 -2.62
CA GLY A 134 -19.73 -6.39 -2.52
C GLY A 134 -20.51 -6.39 -1.20
N ASP A 135 -20.33 -7.41 -0.36
CA ASP A 135 -20.87 -7.48 1.02
C ASP A 135 -19.74 -7.20 2.05
N GLY A 136 -18.68 -6.55 1.55
CA GLY A 136 -17.41 -6.24 2.21
C GLY A 136 -16.52 -7.43 2.55
N GLY A 137 -16.80 -8.61 2.00
CA GLY A 137 -15.88 -9.73 2.03
C GLY A 137 -14.96 -9.74 0.81
N PHE A 138 -14.06 -10.73 0.80
CA PHE A 138 -13.15 -10.98 -0.31
C PHE A 138 -13.17 -12.47 -0.67
N ARG A 139 -13.10 -12.75 -1.97
CA ARG A 139 -12.96 -14.11 -2.51
C ARG A 139 -11.62 -14.26 -3.23
N PRO A 140 -11.04 -15.48 -3.30
CA PRO A 140 -9.82 -15.70 -4.07
C PRO A 140 -9.96 -15.27 -5.53
N GLY A 141 -8.98 -14.52 -6.01
CA GLY A 141 -8.85 -14.06 -7.39
C GLY A 141 -7.61 -14.63 -8.07
N ALA A 142 -6.76 -13.76 -8.60
CA ALA A 142 -5.54 -14.14 -9.30
C ALA A 142 -4.37 -14.41 -8.34
N THR A 143 -3.48 -15.33 -8.73
CA THR A 143 -2.18 -15.55 -8.11
C THR A 143 -1.11 -15.14 -9.11
N LEU A 144 -0.33 -14.10 -8.78
CA LEU A 144 0.70 -13.55 -9.66
C LEU A 144 2.07 -14.07 -9.20
N GLU A 145 2.68 -14.90 -10.04
CA GLU A 145 3.97 -15.54 -9.76
C GLU A 145 5.12 -14.52 -9.70
N ALA A 146 5.37 -14.00 -8.50
CA ALA A 146 6.45 -13.07 -8.20
C ALA A 146 7.68 -13.85 -7.75
N ARG A 147 8.74 -13.88 -8.56
CA ARG A 147 9.97 -14.54 -8.13
C ARG A 147 10.55 -13.79 -6.91
N PHE A 148 11.09 -14.55 -5.94
CA PHE A 148 11.98 -14.07 -4.87
C PHE A 148 11.35 -13.22 -3.74
N GLY A 149 10.19 -13.60 -3.21
CA GLY A 149 9.65 -12.98 -1.98
C GLY A 149 9.32 -11.50 -2.15
N PRO A 150 8.20 -11.16 -2.82
CA PRO A 150 7.75 -9.79 -2.88
C PRO A 150 7.55 -9.23 -1.47
N LEU A 151 8.02 -8.00 -1.26
CA LEU A 151 7.96 -7.28 0.02
C LEU A 151 6.99 -6.09 -0.05
N SER A 152 6.49 -5.78 -1.25
CA SER A 152 5.54 -4.71 -1.51
C SER A 152 4.89 -4.96 -2.86
N ALA A 153 3.59 -4.70 -2.94
CA ALA A 153 2.82 -4.70 -4.18
C ALA A 153 1.94 -3.45 -4.27
N VAL A 154 1.77 -2.92 -5.47
CA VAL A 154 0.95 -1.74 -5.78
C VAL A 154 0.18 -1.97 -7.08
N SER A 155 -0.90 -1.21 -7.27
CA SER A 155 -1.75 -1.28 -8.45
C SER A 155 -2.07 0.11 -9.00
N ALA A 156 -1.94 0.26 -10.32
CA ALA A 156 -2.29 1.46 -11.08
C ALA A 156 -2.29 1.14 -12.58
N ASP A 157 -2.82 2.01 -13.45
CA ASP A 157 -2.61 1.89 -14.89
C ASP A 157 -1.16 2.25 -15.24
N LEU A 158 -0.34 1.25 -15.58
CA LEU A 158 1.09 1.41 -15.85
C LEU A 158 1.40 1.46 -17.35
N ASN A 159 0.40 1.23 -18.21
CA ASN A 159 0.58 1.12 -19.65
C ASN A 159 -0.34 2.05 -20.47
N GLY A 160 -1.28 2.74 -19.82
CA GLY A 160 -2.20 3.71 -20.42
C GLY A 160 -3.43 3.09 -21.07
N ASP A 161 -3.76 1.84 -20.76
CA ASP A 161 -4.92 1.14 -21.37
C ASP A 161 -6.23 1.30 -20.57
N GLY A 162 -6.19 2.08 -19.49
CA GLY A 162 -7.30 2.39 -18.60
C GLY A 162 -7.66 1.28 -17.62
N ARG A 163 -6.84 0.22 -17.50
CA ARG A 163 -7.04 -0.86 -16.52
C ARG A 163 -5.91 -0.88 -15.49
N PRO A 164 -6.21 -1.23 -14.23
CA PRO A 164 -5.16 -1.39 -13.25
C PRO A 164 -4.25 -2.58 -13.54
N ASP A 165 -2.96 -2.29 -13.62
CA ASP A 165 -1.86 -3.24 -13.64
C ASP A 165 -1.32 -3.43 -12.21
N VAL A 166 -0.55 -4.50 -11.99
CA VAL A 166 0.10 -4.76 -10.70
C VAL A 166 1.62 -4.71 -10.85
N ALA A 167 2.29 -4.11 -9.87
CA ALA A 167 3.74 -4.16 -9.74
C ALA A 167 4.14 -4.66 -8.35
N ALA A 168 5.17 -5.51 -8.29
CA ALA A 168 5.66 -6.10 -7.04
C ALA A 168 7.18 -6.05 -6.95
N ALA A 169 7.68 -5.55 -5.83
CA ALA A 169 9.10 -5.44 -5.56
C ALA A 169 9.59 -6.58 -4.64
N SER A 170 10.60 -7.31 -5.09
CA SER A 170 11.15 -8.51 -4.44
C SER A 170 12.60 -8.30 -4.03
N GLY A 171 12.99 -8.86 -2.88
CA GLY A 171 14.21 -8.46 -2.17
C GLY A 171 15.35 -9.48 -2.05
N GLU A 172 15.24 -10.71 -2.53
CA GLU A 172 16.36 -11.66 -2.40
C GLU A 172 17.53 -11.33 -3.34
N GLY A 173 18.70 -11.02 -2.75
CA GLY A 173 19.92 -10.73 -3.51
C GLY A 173 19.87 -9.37 -4.22
N GLN A 174 19.99 -9.37 -5.55
CA GLN A 174 19.68 -8.21 -6.38
C GLN A 174 18.15 -8.02 -6.36
N GLY A 175 17.67 -6.84 -5.99
CA GLY A 175 16.23 -6.57 -5.99
C GLY A 175 15.64 -6.68 -7.39
N SER A 176 14.35 -7.01 -7.47
CA SER A 176 13.61 -7.01 -8.73
C SER A 176 12.23 -6.35 -8.59
N LEU A 177 11.76 -5.77 -9.68
CA LEU A 177 10.40 -5.23 -9.83
C LEU A 177 9.71 -6.00 -10.94
N ALA A 178 8.73 -6.83 -10.59
CA ALA A 178 7.91 -7.58 -11.55
C ALA A 178 6.60 -6.83 -11.80
N THR A 179 6.10 -6.90 -13.03
CA THR A 179 4.87 -6.21 -13.47
C THR A 179 3.93 -7.17 -14.20
N TRP A 180 2.63 -6.97 -14.03
CA TRP A 180 1.56 -7.71 -14.70
C TRP A 180 0.52 -6.73 -15.22
N HIS A 181 0.17 -6.85 -16.50
CA HIS A 181 -0.88 -6.00 -17.08
C HIS A 181 -2.26 -6.58 -16.80
N GLY A 182 -3.18 -5.72 -16.38
CA GLY A 182 -4.60 -6.02 -16.22
C GLY A 182 -5.29 -6.20 -17.59
N LEU A 183 -6.08 -7.26 -17.71
CA LEU A 183 -6.84 -7.57 -18.92
C LEU A 183 -8.32 -7.23 -18.74
N ALA A 184 -9.02 -7.08 -19.86
CA ALA A 184 -10.43 -6.67 -19.86
C ALA A 184 -11.39 -7.67 -19.18
N ASP A 185 -10.94 -8.89 -18.91
CA ASP A 185 -11.70 -9.91 -18.19
C ASP A 185 -11.35 -9.99 -16.68
N GLY A 186 -10.57 -9.03 -16.16
CA GLY A 186 -10.10 -9.00 -14.79
C GLY A 186 -8.95 -9.97 -14.50
N SER A 187 -8.42 -10.66 -15.52
CA SER A 187 -7.21 -11.48 -15.39
C SER A 187 -5.94 -10.64 -15.61
N PHE A 188 -4.79 -11.25 -15.33
CA PHE A 188 -3.49 -10.59 -15.44
C PHE A 188 -2.54 -11.36 -16.36
N ARG A 189 -1.73 -10.61 -17.11
CA ARG A 189 -0.65 -11.17 -17.92
C ARG A 189 0.70 -10.62 -17.46
N ALA A 190 1.65 -11.52 -17.18
CA ALA A 190 3.02 -11.12 -16.88
C ALA A 190 3.59 -10.23 -18.00
N ALA A 191 4.16 -9.09 -17.61
CA ALA A 191 4.65 -8.07 -18.53
C ALA A 191 6.17 -8.03 -18.57
N ALA A 192 6.81 -7.57 -17.50
CA ALA A 192 8.26 -7.43 -17.43
C ALA A 192 8.79 -7.62 -16.01
N VAL A 193 10.10 -7.91 -15.93
CA VAL A 193 10.86 -7.92 -14.67
C VAL A 193 12.08 -7.01 -14.85
N TYR A 194 12.21 -6.04 -13.95
CA TYR A 194 13.31 -5.09 -13.94
C TYR A 194 14.24 -5.37 -12.78
N SER A 195 15.55 -5.31 -13.02
CA SER A 195 16.52 -5.31 -11.92
C SER A 195 16.47 -3.96 -11.22
N ILE A 196 16.27 -3.94 -9.92
CA ILE A 196 16.38 -2.75 -9.04
C ILE A 196 17.52 -2.98 -8.04
N ALA A 197 17.84 -2.00 -7.20
CA ALA A 197 18.80 -2.25 -6.12
C ALA A 197 18.19 -3.10 -5.01
N SER A 198 19.04 -3.65 -4.15
CA SER A 198 18.66 -4.58 -3.10
C SER A 198 17.88 -3.92 -1.96
N GLY A 199 17.12 -4.76 -1.24
CA GLY A 199 16.36 -4.36 -0.06
C GLY A 199 15.19 -3.42 -0.35
N PRO A 200 14.28 -3.73 -1.30
CA PRO A 200 13.05 -2.96 -1.44
C PRO A 200 12.23 -2.99 -0.15
N THR A 201 11.68 -1.87 0.29
CA THR A 201 10.90 -1.77 1.54
C THR A 201 9.46 -1.33 1.35
N LYS A 202 9.23 -0.35 0.48
CA LYS A 202 7.91 0.19 0.15
C LYS A 202 7.89 0.59 -1.31
N SER A 203 6.72 0.44 -1.93
CA SER A 203 6.42 0.94 -3.26
C SER A 203 5.25 1.91 -3.19
N ALA A 204 5.22 2.87 -4.10
CA ALA A 204 4.12 3.82 -4.27
C ALA A 204 3.85 4.04 -5.75
N VAL A 205 2.67 4.58 -6.08
CA VAL A 205 2.28 4.93 -7.44
C VAL A 205 1.76 6.36 -7.50
N ALA A 206 2.08 7.06 -8.59
CA ALA A 206 1.52 8.37 -8.95
C ALA A 206 1.88 8.73 -10.39
N ASP A 207 1.06 9.56 -11.04
CA ASP A 207 1.39 10.21 -12.30
C ASP A 207 2.33 11.41 -12.03
N LEU A 208 3.63 11.13 -11.95
CA LEU A 208 4.69 12.09 -11.71
C LEU A 208 5.10 12.84 -12.99
N THR A 209 4.80 12.28 -14.16
CA THR A 209 5.13 12.90 -15.45
C THR A 209 4.02 13.80 -15.99
N GLY A 210 2.80 13.66 -15.47
CA GLY A 210 1.60 14.39 -15.89
C GLY A 210 1.04 13.90 -17.22
N ASP A 211 1.35 12.67 -17.62
CA ASP A 211 0.90 12.09 -18.90
C ASP A 211 -0.36 11.22 -18.77
N GLY A 212 -0.87 11.06 -17.54
CA GLY A 212 -2.03 10.24 -17.22
C GLY A 212 -1.73 8.76 -16.98
N ILE A 213 -0.45 8.35 -17.04
CA ILE A 213 0.01 6.99 -16.74
C ILE A 213 0.78 7.03 -15.42
N ALA A 214 0.50 6.08 -14.53
CA ALA A 214 1.15 6.06 -13.23
C ALA A 214 2.58 5.51 -13.32
N GLU A 215 3.49 6.14 -12.59
CA GLU A 215 4.81 5.62 -12.31
C GLU A 215 4.84 4.76 -11.04
N VAL A 216 5.71 3.75 -11.03
CA VAL A 216 6.00 2.95 -9.83
C VAL A 216 7.29 3.42 -9.19
N LEU A 217 7.21 3.85 -7.93
CA LEU A 217 8.37 4.15 -7.10
C LEU A 217 8.65 2.98 -6.17
N VAL A 218 9.92 2.62 -5.99
CA VAL A 218 10.35 1.60 -5.03
C VAL A 218 11.52 2.12 -4.21
N ALA A 219 11.39 2.18 -2.89
CA ALA A 219 12.49 2.50 -1.98
C ALA A 219 13.38 1.27 -1.78
N CYS A 220 14.64 1.36 -2.19
CA CYS A 220 15.64 0.30 -2.05
C CYS A 220 16.60 0.62 -0.90
N TYR A 221 16.24 0.19 0.31
CA TYR A 221 16.94 0.48 1.56
C TYR A 221 18.44 0.12 1.52
N ALA A 222 18.77 -1.11 1.11
CA ALA A 222 20.16 -1.57 1.10
C ALA A 222 20.95 -1.02 -0.10
N GLY A 223 20.24 -0.69 -1.18
CA GLY A 223 20.78 -0.11 -2.39
C GLY A 223 21.09 1.39 -2.32
N GLY A 224 20.43 2.13 -1.41
CA GLY A 224 20.57 3.58 -1.31
C GLY A 224 19.97 4.32 -2.51
N GLU A 225 18.88 3.82 -3.09
CA GLU A 225 18.20 4.46 -4.22
C GLU A 225 16.68 4.37 -4.10
N VAL A 226 15.98 5.25 -4.82
CA VAL A 226 14.60 5.04 -5.23
C VAL A 226 14.61 4.64 -6.70
N ALA A 227 14.10 3.46 -7.00
CA ALA A 227 13.85 3.04 -8.38
C ALA A 227 12.51 3.62 -8.84
N VAL A 228 12.47 4.20 -10.04
CA VAL A 228 11.26 4.78 -10.64
C VAL A 228 11.03 4.12 -11.99
N LEU A 229 9.97 3.33 -12.10
CA LEU A 229 9.53 2.78 -13.38
C LEU A 229 8.57 3.77 -14.02
N ILE A 230 9.04 4.44 -15.07
CA ILE A 230 8.23 5.27 -15.96
C ILE A 230 7.38 4.37 -16.83
N GLY A 231 6.06 4.55 -16.80
CA GLY A 231 5.08 3.71 -17.47
C GLY A 231 4.99 3.92 -18.98
N GLY A 232 3.95 3.34 -19.58
CA GLY A 232 3.59 3.47 -20.99
C GLY A 232 4.10 2.35 -21.90
N ASP A 233 3.94 2.52 -23.21
CA ASP A 233 4.28 1.50 -24.23
C ASP A 233 5.76 1.11 -24.26
N SER A 234 6.65 1.96 -23.73
CA SER A 234 8.09 1.73 -23.66
C SER A 234 8.61 2.11 -22.28
N PRO A 235 8.38 1.24 -21.26
CA PRO A 235 8.72 1.59 -19.90
C PRO A 235 10.22 1.85 -19.72
N LEU A 236 10.54 2.81 -18.86
CA LEU A 236 11.91 3.20 -18.55
C LEU A 236 12.17 3.13 -17.05
N LEU A 237 13.15 2.34 -16.64
CA LEU A 237 13.60 2.33 -15.25
C LEU A 237 14.65 3.42 -15.01
N GLN A 238 14.28 4.43 -14.25
CA GLN A 238 15.17 5.45 -13.70
C GLN A 238 15.58 5.10 -12.25
N ARG A 239 16.74 5.60 -11.83
CA ARG A 239 17.27 5.44 -10.47
C ARG A 239 17.60 6.81 -9.91
N ILE A 240 17.12 7.08 -8.70
CA ILE A 240 17.43 8.28 -7.95
C ILE A 240 18.31 7.86 -6.78
N GLU A 241 19.59 8.22 -6.82
CA GLU A 241 20.52 7.97 -5.72
C GLU A 241 20.13 8.80 -4.50
N ILE A 242 20.08 8.15 -3.35
CA ILE A 242 19.70 8.75 -2.07
C ILE A 242 20.90 8.72 -1.13
N GLU A 243 21.21 9.85 -0.51
CA GLU A 243 22.17 9.90 0.59
C GLU A 243 21.54 9.32 1.87
N GLY A 244 21.63 8.00 2.03
CA GLY A 244 21.13 7.26 3.21
C GLY A 244 20.34 6.02 2.82
N SER A 245 19.38 5.66 3.65
CA SER A 245 18.60 4.41 3.50
C SER A 245 17.13 4.76 3.30
N PRO A 246 16.64 4.85 2.04
CA PRO A 246 15.24 5.13 1.77
C PRO A 246 14.38 3.98 2.31
N TYR A 247 13.29 4.32 3.02
CA TYR A 247 12.46 3.32 3.68
C TYR A 247 10.97 3.46 3.33
N GLY A 248 10.40 4.63 3.60
CA GLY A 248 8.99 4.94 3.31
C GLY A 248 8.86 5.83 2.08
N LEU A 249 7.76 5.69 1.36
CA LEU A 249 7.39 6.53 0.23
C LEU A 249 5.94 7.00 0.40
N ALA A 250 5.68 8.25 0.03
CA ALA A 250 4.34 8.81 -0.10
C ALA A 250 4.29 9.70 -1.34
N THR A 251 3.15 9.76 -2.00
CA THR A 251 2.91 10.60 -3.18
C THR A 251 1.80 11.60 -2.89
N GLY A 252 1.85 12.76 -3.53
CA GLY A 252 0.87 13.83 -3.34
C GLY A 252 1.37 15.13 -3.97
N ASP A 253 0.46 16.05 -4.28
CA ASP A 253 0.83 17.43 -4.64
C ASP A 253 1.26 18.17 -3.37
N PHE A 254 2.57 18.26 -3.13
CA PHE A 254 3.10 18.80 -1.87
C PHE A 254 3.37 20.29 -1.93
N ASP A 255 3.43 20.90 -3.12
CA ASP A 255 3.62 22.33 -3.29
C ASP A 255 2.40 23.09 -3.83
N GLY A 256 1.32 22.37 -4.18
CA GLY A 256 0.03 22.91 -4.61
C GLY A 256 0.02 23.33 -6.08
N ASP A 257 0.91 22.80 -6.91
CA ASP A 257 1.03 23.15 -8.32
C ASP A 257 0.13 22.32 -9.26
N GLY A 258 -0.56 21.31 -8.70
CA GLY A 258 -1.46 20.40 -9.40
C GLY A 258 -0.78 19.21 -10.06
N ARG A 259 0.54 19.02 -9.88
CA ARG A 259 1.26 17.80 -10.26
C ARG A 259 1.52 16.93 -9.04
N MET A 260 1.68 15.64 -9.26
CA MET A 260 2.05 14.74 -8.18
C MET A 260 3.53 14.84 -7.91
N ASP A 261 3.88 14.92 -6.63
CA ASP A 261 5.24 14.82 -6.11
C ASP A 261 5.40 13.50 -5.34
N PHE A 262 6.61 13.26 -4.84
CA PHE A 262 6.82 12.22 -3.84
C PHE A 262 7.72 12.67 -2.68
N ALA A 263 7.44 12.09 -1.52
CA ALA A 263 8.21 12.24 -0.30
C ALA A 263 8.79 10.89 0.11
N MET A 264 10.01 10.91 0.67
CA MET A 264 10.72 9.72 1.07
C MET A 264 11.29 9.88 2.48
N ALA A 265 10.98 8.93 3.35
CA ALA A 265 11.54 8.84 4.69
C ALA A 265 12.88 8.10 4.65
N ASN A 266 13.93 8.75 5.17
CA ASN A 266 15.28 8.21 5.20
C ASN A 266 15.65 7.75 6.61
N ASP A 267 15.77 6.43 6.79
CA ASP A 267 15.97 5.81 8.11
C ASP A 267 17.33 6.18 8.73
N ALA A 268 18.41 6.09 7.95
CA ALA A 268 19.75 6.37 8.45
C ALA A 268 20.00 7.86 8.70
N ALA A 269 19.33 8.73 7.94
CA ALA A 269 19.62 10.16 7.93
C ALA A 269 18.64 11.02 8.76
N ASN A 270 17.58 10.42 9.32
CA ASN A 270 16.59 11.08 10.19
C ASN A 270 15.92 12.32 9.57
N TYR A 271 15.69 12.30 8.26
CA TYR A 271 14.94 13.35 7.56
C TYR A 271 13.96 12.74 6.56
N VAL A 272 12.99 13.56 6.14
CA VAL A 272 12.13 13.30 4.99
C VAL A 272 12.59 14.22 3.86
N SER A 273 12.83 13.67 2.68
CA SER A 273 13.06 14.44 1.45
C SER A 273 11.76 14.54 0.66
N VAL A 274 11.48 15.71 0.10
CA VAL A 274 10.39 15.93 -0.85
C VAL A 274 10.99 16.22 -2.22
N PHE A 275 10.52 15.51 -3.23
CA PHE A 275 10.96 15.61 -4.62
C PHE A 275 9.82 16.20 -5.44
N LEU A 276 9.99 17.46 -5.83
CA LEU A 276 9.00 18.20 -6.60
C LEU A 276 9.16 17.89 -8.09
N THR A 277 8.07 17.50 -8.74
CA THR A 277 8.03 17.33 -10.20
C THR A 277 7.88 18.69 -10.88
N ARG A 278 8.34 18.83 -12.13
CA ARG A 278 8.38 20.12 -12.84
C ARG A 278 7.91 19.99 -14.27
#